data_AF-A0A448HGN7-F1
#
_entry.id   AF-A0A448HGN7-F1
#
_cell.length_a   1.000
_cell.length_b   1.000
_cell.length_c   1.000
_cell.angle_alpha   90.00
_cell.angle_beta   90.00
_cell.angle_gamma   90.00
#
_symmetry.space_group_name_H-M   'P 1'
#
loop_
_entity.id
_entity.type
_entity.pdbx_description
1 polymer ?
#
loop_
_entity_poly.entity_id
_entity_poly.type
_entity_poly.pdbx_seq_one_letter_code
_entity_poly.pdbx_strand_id
1 'polypeptide(L)'
;MRRLVTHVVVHRPAGSVMLPAGAVLGDEDAALVTNPSAWVDDGAADDDGGAEDEDEGAGASGEVPSEAWTVAQIREWAEAHGVDLGRATTKADLLLIIGDELAAEGDAGRGAHVA
;
A
#
# COMPACT_ATOMS: atom_id res chain seq x y z
N MET A 1 -3.95 19.20 -18.26
CA MET A 1 -2.71 18.82 -17.55
C MET A 1 -3.10 17.88 -16.43
N ARG A 2 -2.52 16.68 -16.35
CA ARG A 2 -2.88 15.67 -15.35
C ARG A 2 -1.67 15.33 -14.47
N ARG A 3 -1.87 15.15 -13.17
CA ARG A 3 -0.81 14.90 -12.19
C ARG A 3 -0.75 13.42 -11.83
N LEU A 4 0.45 12.87 -11.70
CA LEU A 4 0.66 11.50 -11.26
C LEU A 4 0.55 11.34 -9.75
N VAL A 5 -0.07 10.25 -9.30
CA VAL A 5 -0.06 9.84 -7.88
C VAL A 5 1.13 8.92 -7.54
N THR A 6 1.73 8.28 -8.55
CA THR A 6 2.84 7.33 -8.39
C THR A 6 3.91 7.52 -9.45
N HIS A 7 5.05 6.84 -9.29
CA HIS A 7 6.10 6.81 -10.29
C HIS A 7 5.63 6.07 -11.54
N VAL A 8 5.77 6.68 -12.71
CA VAL A 8 5.36 6.08 -13.99
C VAL A 8 6.49 6.14 -15.00
N VAL A 9 6.78 5.01 -15.65
CA VAL A 9 7.69 4.96 -16.78
C VAL A 9 6.88 5.10 -18.06
N VAL A 10 7.16 6.15 -18.83
CA VAL A 10 6.53 6.41 -20.14
C VAL A 10 7.51 6.03 -21.23
N HIS A 11 7.07 5.16 -22.16
CA HIS A 11 7.87 4.73 -23.30
C HIS A 11 7.54 5.60 -24.52
N ARG A 12 8.52 6.37 -24.99
CA ARG A 12 8.44 7.16 -26.24
C ARG A 12 9.31 6.54 -27.33
N PRO A 13 9.09 6.90 -28.62
CA PRO A 13 9.97 6.48 -29.71
C PRO A 13 11.43 6.88 -29.52
N ALA A 14 11.67 8.00 -28.81
CA ALA A 14 13.01 8.49 -28.47
C ALA A 14 13.66 7.78 -27.26
N GLY A 15 12.90 6.97 -26.51
CA GLY A 15 13.36 6.28 -25.31
C GLY A 15 12.32 6.28 -24.19
N SER A 16 12.69 5.65 -23.06
CA SER A 16 11.83 5.57 -21.87
C SER A 16 12.19 6.67 -20.87
N VAL A 17 11.20 7.33 -20.30
CA VAL A 17 11.38 8.37 -19.27
C VAL A 17 10.64 7.95 -18.01
N MET A 18 11.33 7.98 -16.88
CA MET A 18 10.72 7.77 -15.57
C MET A 18 10.26 9.12 -15.02
N LEU A 19 8.96 9.24 -14.75
CA LEU A 19 8.33 10.42 -14.20
C LEU A 19 8.01 10.15 -12.73
N PRO A 20 8.43 11.04 -11.80
CA PRO A 20 8.17 10.86 -10.38
C PRO A 20 6.70 11.10 -10.04
N ALA A 21 6.29 10.58 -8.89
CA ALA A 21 5.00 10.93 -8.30
C ALA A 21 4.87 12.45 -8.16
N GLY A 22 3.67 12.98 -8.40
CA GLY A 22 3.41 14.41 -8.40
C GLY A 22 3.83 15.15 -9.68
N ALA A 23 4.46 14.50 -10.66
CA ALA A 23 4.78 15.11 -11.94
C ALA A 23 3.51 15.44 -12.73
N VAL A 24 3.49 16.61 -13.36
CA VAL A 24 2.40 17.09 -14.21
C VAL A 24 2.74 16.78 -15.67
N LEU A 25 1.90 15.96 -16.31
CA LEU A 25 2.07 15.58 -17.71
C LEU A 25 1.24 16.47 -18.64
N GLY A 26 1.84 16.79 -19.79
CA GLY A 26 1.12 17.31 -20.96
C GLY A 26 0.32 16.22 -21.64
N ASP A 27 -0.62 16.61 -22.51
CA ASP A 27 -1.59 15.70 -23.14
C ASP A 27 -0.93 14.55 -23.94
N GLU A 28 0.22 14.79 -24.57
CA GLU A 28 0.95 13.76 -25.33
C GLU A 28 1.44 12.60 -24.46
N ASP A 29 1.97 12.88 -23.27
CA ASP A 29 2.41 11.84 -22.36
C ASP A 29 1.27 11.23 -21.56
N ALA A 30 0.25 12.03 -21.26
CA ALA A 30 -0.94 11.54 -20.59
C ALA A 30 -1.72 10.53 -21.44
N ALA A 31 -1.66 10.65 -22.77
CA ALA A 31 -2.21 9.66 -23.68
C ALA A 31 -1.50 8.29 -23.58
N LEU A 32 -0.24 8.25 -23.14
CA LEU A 32 0.54 7.01 -22.98
C LEU A 32 0.28 6.33 -21.63
N VAL A 33 -0.23 7.05 -20.64
CA VAL A 33 -0.55 6.52 -19.32
C VAL A 33 -2.00 6.01 -19.34
N THR A 34 -2.14 4.75 -19.68
CA THR A 34 -3.43 4.06 -19.81
C THR A 34 -4.01 3.59 -18.49
N ASN A 35 -3.20 3.53 -17.42
CA ASN A 35 -3.66 3.14 -16.10
C ASN A 35 -4.37 4.33 -15.42
N PRO A 36 -5.71 4.27 -15.21
CA PRO A 36 -6.45 5.36 -14.59
C PRO A 36 -6.00 5.63 -13.15
N SER A 37 -5.54 4.60 -12.42
CA SER A 37 -5.04 4.73 -11.03
C SER A 37 -3.69 5.44 -10.93
N ALA A 38 -3.03 5.75 -12.05
CA ALA A 38 -1.80 6.52 -12.05
C ALA A 38 -2.06 8.03 -11.88
N TRP A 39 -3.32 8.47 -12.00
CA TRP A 39 -3.71 9.86 -11.93
C TRP A 39 -4.19 10.25 -10.54
N VAL A 40 -3.90 11.49 -10.14
CA VAL A 40 -4.56 12.13 -9.00
C VAL A 40 -6.00 12.43 -9.39
N ASP A 41 -6.97 11.96 -8.61
CA ASP A 41 -8.36 12.43 -8.71
C ASP A 41 -8.39 13.93 -8.39
N ASP A 42 -8.88 14.74 -9.32
CA ASP A 42 -8.81 16.21 -9.37
C ASP A 42 -9.69 16.91 -8.30
N GLY A 43 -9.79 16.35 -7.10
CA GLY A 43 -10.64 16.80 -6.01
C GLY A 43 -9.94 17.60 -4.90
N ALA A 44 -8.63 17.84 -5.00
CA ALA A 44 -7.89 18.58 -3.98
C ALA A 44 -6.97 19.63 -4.63
N ALA A 45 -7.51 20.82 -4.81
CA ALA A 45 -6.73 22.04 -4.94
C ALA A 45 -6.36 22.57 -3.54
N ASP A 46 -5.15 23.13 -3.46
CA ASP A 46 -4.55 23.92 -2.37
C ASP A 46 -4.07 23.07 -1.16
N ASP A 47 -2.91 23.30 -0.53
CA ASP A 47 -2.16 24.53 -0.31
C ASP A 47 -0.70 24.22 0.08
N ASP A 48 0.16 25.22 -0.10
CA ASP A 48 1.57 25.29 0.23
C ASP A 48 1.87 25.08 1.73
N GLY A 49 2.95 24.37 2.07
CA GLY A 49 3.44 24.33 3.47
C GLY A 49 4.30 23.12 3.79
N GLY A 50 5.62 23.26 3.66
CA GLY A 50 6.56 22.27 4.16
C GLY A 50 6.48 22.13 5.69
N ALA A 51 6.46 20.89 6.16
CA ALA A 51 7.15 20.46 7.37
C ALA A 51 7.25 18.93 7.33
N GLU A 52 8.44 18.46 7.63
CA GLU A 52 8.78 17.10 7.99
C GLU A 52 7.91 16.72 9.19
N ASP A 53 7.23 15.56 9.14
CA ASP A 53 7.00 14.63 10.25
C ASP A 53 5.97 13.57 9.80
N GLU A 54 6.48 12.36 9.64
CA GLU A 54 5.89 11.08 10.07
C GLU A 54 4.45 11.16 10.61
N ASP A 55 3.47 10.62 9.87
CA ASP A 55 2.34 9.82 10.38
C ASP A 55 1.20 9.80 9.33
N GLU A 56 1.11 8.73 8.55
CA GLU A 56 -0.17 8.42 7.91
C GLU A 56 -0.42 6.91 7.99
N GLY A 57 -1.06 6.57 9.11
CA GLY A 57 -1.59 5.25 9.41
C GLY A 57 -2.34 4.65 8.22
N ALA A 58 -1.72 3.63 7.63
CA ALA A 58 -2.38 2.68 6.76
C ALA A 58 -3.21 1.70 7.61
N GLY A 59 -4.18 2.25 8.33
CA GLY A 59 -5.22 1.48 9.01
C GLY A 59 -6.43 1.33 8.09
N ALA A 60 -6.89 0.09 7.94
CA ALA A 60 -8.17 -0.32 7.37
C ALA A 60 -8.29 -0.40 5.84
N SER A 61 -7.84 -1.53 5.28
CA SER A 61 -8.60 -2.29 4.28
C SER A 61 -8.04 -3.70 4.12
N GLY A 62 -8.28 -4.59 5.09
CA GLY A 62 -8.19 -6.06 4.93
C GLY A 62 -6.89 -6.66 4.37
N GLU A 63 -5.82 -5.88 4.26
CA GLU A 63 -4.57 -6.34 3.66
C GLU A 63 -3.76 -7.09 4.71
N VAL A 64 -3.46 -8.36 4.39
CA VAL A 64 -2.65 -9.23 5.22
C VAL A 64 -1.19 -8.77 5.13
N PRO A 65 -0.49 -8.64 6.28
CA PRO A 65 0.92 -8.28 6.29
C PRO A 65 1.74 -9.24 5.42
N SER A 66 2.55 -8.67 4.52
CA SER A 66 3.34 -9.43 3.56
C SER A 66 4.81 -9.05 3.60
N GLU A 67 5.65 -9.74 2.83
CA GLU A 67 7.08 -9.41 2.71
C GLU A 67 7.35 -8.00 2.16
N ALA A 68 6.35 -7.31 1.62
CA ALA A 68 6.47 -5.90 1.21
C ALA A 68 6.41 -4.93 2.41
N TRP A 69 5.87 -5.36 3.55
CA TRP A 69 5.62 -4.49 4.71
C TRP A 69 6.87 -4.37 5.60
N THR A 70 7.02 -3.23 6.25
CA THR A 70 8.10 -3.01 7.23
C THR A 70 7.75 -3.65 8.58
N VAL A 71 8.77 -3.93 9.40
CA VAL A 71 8.57 -4.49 10.75
C VAL A 71 7.68 -3.61 11.62
N ALA A 72 7.74 -2.28 11.45
CA ALA A 72 6.89 -1.33 12.15
C ALA A 72 5.41 -1.51 11.73
N GLN A 73 5.13 -1.50 10.43
CA GLN A 73 3.78 -1.69 9.90
C GLN A 73 3.17 -3.04 10.29
N ILE A 74 3.97 -4.10 10.30
CA ILE A 74 3.53 -5.44 10.71
C ILE A 74 3.12 -5.44 12.20
N ARG A 75 3.84 -4.69 13.04
CA ARG A 75 3.50 -4.55 14.47
C ARG A 75 2.25 -3.74 14.70
N GLU A 76 2.11 -2.62 14.01
CA GLU A 76 0.90 -1.79 14.10
C GLU A 76 -0.35 -2.57 13.66
N TRP A 77 -0.24 -3.36 12.60
CA TRP A 77 -1.32 -4.22 12.15
C TRP A 77 -1.68 -5.29 13.17
N ALA A 78 -0.67 -5.93 13.76
CA ALA A 78 -0.89 -6.94 14.77
C ALA A 78 -1.54 -6.35 16.03
N GLU A 79 -1.14 -5.16 16.46
CA GLU A 79 -1.75 -4.46 17.59
C GLU A 79 -3.21 -4.08 17.28
N ALA A 80 -3.49 -3.61 16.05
CA ALA A 80 -4.82 -3.27 15.59
C ALA A 80 -5.77 -4.49 15.47
N HIS A 81 -5.24 -5.66 15.13
CA HIS A 81 -6.01 -6.91 15.00
C HIS A 81 -5.99 -7.77 16.28
N GLY A 82 -5.25 -7.35 17.31
CA GLY A 82 -5.10 -8.09 18.57
C GLY A 82 -4.26 -9.37 18.45
N VAL A 83 -3.40 -9.47 17.44
CA VAL A 83 -2.49 -10.60 17.22
C VAL A 83 -1.29 -10.48 18.16
N ASP A 84 -1.07 -11.50 18.99
CA ASP A 84 0.09 -11.55 19.89
C ASP A 84 1.35 -11.97 19.13
N LEU A 85 2.21 -11.01 18.84
CA LEU A 85 3.50 -11.23 18.19
C LEU A 85 4.56 -11.86 19.11
N GLY A 86 4.26 -12.04 20.40
CA GLY A 86 5.13 -12.71 21.35
C GLY A 86 6.54 -12.10 21.43
N ARG A 87 7.58 -12.94 21.35
CA ARG A 87 8.99 -12.51 21.40
C ARG A 87 9.61 -12.30 20.02
N ALA A 88 8.80 -12.31 18.96
CA ALA A 88 9.32 -12.15 17.61
C ALA A 88 9.87 -10.73 17.41
N THR A 89 11.15 -10.67 17.04
CA THR A 89 11.84 -9.41 16.74
C THR A 89 12.20 -9.31 15.26
N THR A 90 12.18 -10.44 14.54
CA THR A 90 12.53 -10.49 13.12
C THR A 90 11.28 -10.46 12.27
N LYS A 91 11.38 -9.83 11.09
CA LYS A 91 10.28 -9.76 10.12
C LYS A 91 9.75 -11.14 9.74
N ALA A 92 10.64 -12.10 9.53
CA ALA A 92 10.26 -13.45 9.16
C ALA A 92 9.42 -14.13 10.25
N ASP A 93 9.81 -13.99 11.53
CA ASP A 93 9.04 -14.52 12.65
C ASP A 93 7.68 -13.83 12.79
N LEU A 94 7.61 -12.51 12.60
CA LEU A 94 6.35 -11.77 12.68
C LEU A 94 5.35 -12.22 11.60
N LEU A 95 5.81 -12.34 10.35
CA LEU A 95 4.99 -12.83 9.24
C LEU A 95 4.55 -14.28 9.44
N LEU A 96 5.41 -15.11 10.05
CA LEU A 96 5.08 -16.49 10.37
C LEU A 96 3.93 -16.58 11.39
N ILE A 97 4.00 -15.80 12.48
CA ILE A 97 2.96 -15.77 13.53
C ILE A 97 1.63 -15.28 12.96
N ILE A 98 1.67 -14.20 12.17
CA ILE A 98 0.46 -13.65 11.52
C ILE A 98 -0.15 -14.66 10.54
N GLY A 99 0.70 -15.36 9.78
CA GLY A 99 0.24 -16.43 8.88
C GLY A 99 -0.40 -17.61 9.60
N ASP A 100 0.12 -17.97 10.79
CA ASP A 100 -0.43 -19.04 11.63
C ASP A 100 -1.81 -18.65 12.21
N GLU A 101 -1.96 -17.42 12.72
CA GLU A 101 -3.25 -16.91 13.20
C GLU A 101 -4.30 -16.81 12.10
N LEU A 102 -3.93 -16.27 10.93
CA LEU A 102 -4.86 -16.19 9.80
C LEU A 102 -5.26 -17.58 9.27
N ALA A 103 -4.36 -18.56 9.34
CA ALA A 103 -4.68 -19.94 9.01
C ALA A 103 -5.63 -20.57 10.05
N ALA A 104 -5.47 -20.23 11.34
CA ALA A 104 -6.34 -20.67 12.42
C ALA A 104 -7.75 -20.05 12.33
N GLU A 105 -7.85 -18.75 12.03
CA GLU A 105 -9.13 -18.06 11.79
C GLU A 105 -9.87 -18.59 10.56
N GLY A 106 -9.12 -18.96 9.50
CA GLY A 106 -9.67 -19.58 8.29
C GLY A 106 -10.32 -20.95 8.51
N ASP A 107 -9.89 -21.71 9.53
CA ASP A 107 -10.49 -23.01 9.89
C ASP A 107 -11.73 -22.86 10.79
N ALA A 108 -11.77 -21.84 11.65
CA ALA A 108 -12.91 -21.56 12.52
C ALA A 108 -14.18 -21.17 11.74
N GLY A 109 -14.04 -20.60 10.54
CA GLY A 109 -15.16 -20.27 9.64
C GLY A 109 -15.82 -21.46 8.92
N ARG A 110 -15.21 -22.66 8.94
CA ARG A 110 -15.71 -23.86 8.23
C ARG A 110 -16.28 -24.93 9.16
N GLY A 111 -16.55 -24.60 10.42
CA GLY A 111 -17.12 -25.52 11.42
C GLY A 111 -18.64 -25.44 11.61
N ALA A 112 -19.35 -24.51 10.97
CA ALA A 112 -20.77 -24.25 11.24
C ALA A 112 -21.68 -24.55 10.02
N HIS A 113 -21.65 -25.78 9.50
CA HIS A 113 -22.78 -26.26 8.68
C HIS A 113 -22.92 -27.79 8.71
N VAL A 114 -23.06 -28.37 9.91
CA VAL A 114 -23.68 -29.69 10.07
C VAL A 114 -24.59 -29.67 11.30
N ALA A 115 -25.88 -29.43 11.06
CA ALA A 115 -27.00 -29.94 11.85
C ALA A 115 -28.28 -29.85 11.00
#